data_AF-A0A2N1QE91-F1
#
_entry.id   AF-A0A2N1QE91-F1
#
_cell.length_a   1.000
_cell.length_b   1.000
_cell.length_c   1.000
_cell.angle_alpha   90.00
_cell.angle_beta   90.00
_cell.angle_gamma   90.00
#
_symmetry.space_group_name_H-M   'P 1'
#
loop_
_entity.id
_entity.type
_entity.pdbx_description
1 polymer ?
#
loop_
_entity_poly.entity_id
_entity_poly.type
_entity_poly.pdbx_seq_one_letter_code
_entity_poly.pdbx_strand_id
1 'polypeptide(L)'
;MTDILLSLWPIRFDFSTMISFLIGLSFGFFLLLLIYLYAVLKSLNKGLKLRGADEQDIDEEEIKWLIEDAQKQFKDKETRNAIGYPKYLLQINRDLSVDIAKKFYPKSKYPYLELTIDETLRLNHYITNRLEELLQGRILRLTRGLTLSKIVEMNEVKTKIDNNPIVKAAVKYKKVTKAAVSILNAVNPVYWGRRITQEVTLNVIVVRIGLALIAITGEETYKIYSKKVFDEEMSIDTGVDSIYEDINRDLAREDAKDE
;
A
#
# COMPACT_ATOMS: atom_id res chain seq x y z
N MET A 1 20.19 -64.30 -13.01
CA MET A 1 19.61 -63.39 -14.01
C MET A 1 18.90 -64.29 -15.01
N THR A 2 17.59 -64.44 -14.88
CA THR A 2 16.78 -65.36 -15.69
C THR A 2 16.35 -64.63 -16.96
N ASP A 3 16.89 -65.03 -18.11
CA ASP A 3 16.51 -64.47 -19.41
C ASP A 3 15.08 -64.87 -19.74
N ILE A 4 14.15 -63.91 -19.64
CA ILE A 4 12.75 -64.10 -20.05
C ILE A 4 12.72 -63.91 -21.58
N LEU A 5 12.98 -64.99 -22.30
CA LEU A 5 12.97 -65.03 -23.76
C LEU A 5 11.57 -65.37 -24.26
N LEU A 6 10.95 -64.42 -24.96
CA LEU A 6 9.70 -64.62 -25.70
C LEU A 6 10.07 -64.66 -27.19
N SER A 7 10.07 -65.85 -27.78
CA SER A 7 10.38 -66.05 -29.20
C SER A 7 9.08 -66.19 -30.01
N LEU A 8 8.80 -65.20 -30.85
CA LEU A 8 7.90 -65.34 -31.99
C LEU A 8 8.80 -65.29 -33.23
N TRP A 9 8.81 -66.37 -34.01
CA TRP A 9 9.47 -66.56 -35.31
C TRP A 9 9.88 -65.27 -36.06
N PRO A 10 11.07 -65.13 -36.68
CA PRO A 10 12.44 -65.49 -36.26
C PRO A 10 13.05 -64.43 -35.31
N ILE A 11 12.23 -63.68 -34.57
CA ILE A 11 12.64 -62.50 -33.81
C ILE A 11 12.83 -62.90 -32.34
N ARG A 12 14.05 -62.70 -31.82
CA ARG A 12 14.37 -62.91 -30.40
C ARG A 12 14.29 -61.56 -29.68
N PHE A 13 13.31 -61.38 -28.80
CA PHE A 13 13.20 -60.19 -27.96
C PHE A 13 14.02 -60.38 -26.69
N ASP A 14 15.10 -59.61 -26.55
CA ASP A 14 15.88 -59.53 -25.34
C ASP A 14 15.32 -58.43 -24.42
N PHE A 15 14.42 -58.84 -23.53
CA PHE A 15 13.83 -57.96 -22.54
C PHE A 15 14.85 -57.45 -21.52
N SER A 16 15.95 -58.18 -21.28
CA SER A 16 17.01 -57.77 -20.35
C SER A 16 17.74 -56.54 -20.88
N THR A 17 18.08 -56.54 -22.17
CA THR A 17 18.70 -55.38 -22.84
C THR A 17 17.74 -54.19 -22.90
N MET A 18 16.45 -54.42 -23.19
CA MET A 18 15.44 -53.35 -23.19
C MET A 18 15.26 -52.73 -21.80
N ILE A 19 15.18 -53.55 -20.74
CA ILE A 19 15.05 -53.07 -19.35
C ILE A 19 16.30 -52.29 -18.95
N SER A 20 17.49 -52.79 -19.28
CA SER A 20 18.76 -52.10 -18.99
C SER A 20 18.84 -50.73 -19.67
N PHE A 21 18.36 -50.62 -20.92
CA PHE A 21 18.25 -49.35 -21.64
C PHE A 21 17.27 -48.38 -20.95
N LEU A 22 16.09 -48.85 -20.56
CA LEU A 22 15.08 -48.02 -19.87
C LEU A 22 15.56 -47.54 -18.50
N ILE A 23 16.28 -48.39 -17.75
CA ILE A 23 16.89 -48.00 -16.47
C ILE A 23 17.96 -46.94 -16.69
N GLY A 24 18.85 -47.12 -17.68
CA GLY A 24 19.87 -46.12 -18.02
C GLY A 24 19.26 -44.78 -18.45
N LEU A 25 18.22 -44.83 -19.27
CA LEU A 25 17.47 -43.64 -19.71
C LEU A 25 16.81 -42.93 -18.52
N SER A 26 16.12 -43.69 -17.65
CA SER A 26 15.48 -43.17 -16.44
C SER A 26 16.50 -42.54 -15.48
N PHE A 27 17.66 -43.18 -15.30
CA PHE A 27 18.74 -42.66 -14.49
C PHE A 27 19.31 -41.36 -15.07
N GLY A 28 19.44 -41.26 -16.39
CA GLY A 28 19.84 -40.02 -17.08
C GLY A 28 18.85 -38.86 -16.82
N PHE A 29 17.54 -39.13 -16.95
CA PHE A 29 16.52 -38.13 -16.61
C PHE A 29 16.53 -37.75 -15.13
N PHE A 30 16.75 -38.72 -14.24
CA PHE A 30 16.87 -38.47 -12.81
C PHE A 30 18.07 -37.57 -12.49
N LEU A 31 19.22 -37.81 -13.12
CA LEU A 31 20.42 -36.99 -12.93
C LEU A 31 20.22 -35.56 -13.46
N LEU A 32 19.57 -35.41 -14.62
CA LEU A 32 19.18 -34.09 -15.15
C LEU A 32 18.20 -33.35 -14.21
N LEU A 33 17.23 -34.06 -13.65
CA LEU A 33 16.31 -33.50 -12.65
C LEU A 33 17.05 -33.00 -11.41
N LEU A 34 18.02 -33.76 -10.90
CA LEU A 34 18.83 -33.35 -9.75
C LEU A 34 19.67 -32.10 -10.06
N ILE A 35 20.30 -32.03 -11.24
CA ILE A 35 21.06 -30.84 -11.67
C ILE A 35 20.13 -29.63 -11.79
N TYR A 36 18.94 -29.82 -12.37
CA TYR A 36 17.93 -28.78 -12.47
C TYR A 36 17.48 -28.28 -11.09
N LEU A 37 17.12 -29.19 -10.17
CA LEU A 37 16.73 -28.85 -8.80
C LEU A 37 17.84 -28.11 -8.06
N TYR A 38 19.09 -28.55 -8.19
CA TYR A 38 20.23 -27.84 -7.62
C TYR A 38 20.37 -26.41 -8.19
N ALA A 39 20.24 -26.24 -9.50
CA ALA A 39 20.30 -24.93 -10.14
C ALA A 39 19.17 -24.00 -9.68
N VAL A 40 17.95 -24.54 -9.52
CA VAL A 40 16.79 -23.80 -8.97
C VAL A 40 17.02 -23.42 -7.52
N LEU A 41 17.39 -24.36 -6.65
CA LEU A 41 17.68 -24.08 -5.24
C LEU A 41 18.80 -23.05 -5.08
N LYS A 42 19.85 -23.14 -5.90
CA LYS A 42 20.94 -22.16 -5.94
C LYS A 42 20.48 -20.79 -6.46
N SER A 43 19.51 -20.74 -7.38
CA SER A 43 18.97 -19.45 -7.86
C SER A 43 18.07 -18.80 -6.82
N LEU A 44 17.30 -19.59 -6.06
CA LEU A 44 16.46 -19.14 -4.96
C LEU A 44 17.29 -18.67 -3.74
N ASN A 45 18.47 -19.23 -3.53
CA ASN A 45 19.37 -18.88 -2.42
C ASN A 45 20.35 -17.74 -2.75
N LYS A 46 20.08 -16.93 -3.77
CA LYS A 46 20.83 -15.69 -3.98
C LYS A 46 20.29 -14.66 -3.00
N GLY A 47 21.06 -14.37 -1.96
CA GLY A 47 20.79 -13.26 -1.05
C GLY A 47 20.62 -11.93 -1.80
N LEU A 48 20.03 -10.95 -1.14
CA LEU A 48 19.77 -9.63 -1.73
C LEU A 48 21.06 -8.99 -2.21
N LYS A 49 20.99 -8.31 -3.36
CA LYS A 49 22.06 -7.41 -3.78
C LYS A 49 21.91 -6.07 -3.06
N LEU A 50 22.58 -5.95 -1.93
CA LEU A 50 22.63 -4.70 -1.15
C LEU A 50 23.81 -3.84 -1.59
N ARG A 51 23.60 -2.52 -1.61
CA ARG A 51 24.67 -1.54 -1.84
C ARG A 51 24.84 -0.67 -0.60
N GLY A 52 26.08 -0.31 -0.27
CA GLY A 52 26.35 0.63 0.83
C GLY A 52 25.73 2.01 0.60
N ALA A 53 25.45 2.71 1.70
CA ALA A 53 25.12 4.14 1.69
C ALA A 53 26.40 5.00 1.76
N ASP A 54 26.37 6.21 1.20
CA ASP A 54 27.52 7.12 1.25
C ASP A 54 27.69 7.73 2.65
N GLU A 55 26.57 8.04 3.31
CA GLU A 55 26.49 8.50 4.69
C GLU A 55 25.52 7.60 5.46
N GLN A 56 25.95 7.06 6.60
CA GLN A 56 25.15 6.09 7.40
C GLN A 56 24.60 6.69 8.70
N ASP A 57 25.16 7.82 9.15
CA ASP A 57 24.83 8.46 10.42
C ASP A 57 24.08 9.77 10.18
N ILE A 58 22.83 9.65 9.74
CA ILE A 58 21.89 10.76 9.57
C ILE A 58 21.02 10.83 10.82
N ASP A 59 20.86 12.04 11.37
CA ASP A 59 20.02 12.32 12.53
C ASP A 59 18.55 11.93 12.25
N GLU A 60 18.02 11.05 13.09
CA GLU A 60 16.63 10.57 13.01
C GLU A 60 15.63 11.71 13.20
N GLU A 61 15.98 12.75 13.98
CA GLU A 61 15.12 13.90 14.22
C GLU A 61 14.96 14.75 12.93
N GLU A 62 16.01 14.85 12.11
CA GLU A 62 15.93 15.55 10.83
C GLU A 62 14.92 14.89 9.89
N ILE A 63 14.89 13.56 9.87
CA ILE A 63 13.97 12.77 9.04
C ILE A 63 12.53 12.95 9.53
N LYS A 64 12.33 12.99 10.85
CA LYS A 64 11.03 13.28 11.44
C LYS A 64 10.50 14.65 11.01
N TRP A 65 11.35 15.68 10.99
CA TRP A 65 10.95 17.01 10.50
C TRP A 65 10.57 17.01 9.02
N LEU A 66 11.26 16.25 8.17
CA LEU A 66 10.88 16.11 6.76
C LEU A 66 9.49 15.47 6.61
N ILE A 67 9.19 14.45 7.42
CA ILE A 67 7.88 13.79 7.42
C ILE A 67 6.79 14.74 7.91
N GLU A 68 7.04 15.45 9.01
CA GLU A 68 6.09 16.41 9.58
C GLU A 68 5.79 17.57 8.63
N ASP A 69 6.81 18.08 7.93
CA ASP A 69 6.64 19.12 6.91
C ASP A 69 5.82 18.61 5.73
N ALA A 70 6.14 17.41 5.20
CA ALA A 70 5.36 16.77 4.14
C ALA A 70 3.88 16.58 4.53
N GLN A 71 3.62 16.14 5.76
CA GLN A 71 2.26 16.03 6.31
C GLN A 71 1.57 17.40 6.42
N LYS A 72 2.30 18.44 6.86
CA LYS A 72 1.77 19.80 6.96
C LYS A 72 1.41 20.36 5.59
N GLN A 73 2.24 20.15 4.58
CA GLN A 73 1.93 20.50 3.20
C GLN A 73 0.65 19.79 2.74
N PHE A 74 0.53 18.47 2.97
CA PHE A 74 -0.64 17.71 2.57
C PHE A 74 -1.95 18.09 3.29
N LYS A 75 -1.86 18.62 4.51
CA LYS A 75 -3.02 19.14 5.28
C LYS A 75 -3.66 20.35 4.62
N ASP A 76 -2.92 21.12 3.80
CA ASP A 76 -3.49 22.25 3.07
C ASP A 76 -4.60 21.81 2.12
N LYS A 77 -5.83 22.16 2.50
CA LYS A 77 -7.04 21.79 1.78
C LYS A 77 -7.16 22.53 0.45
N GLU A 78 -6.69 23.77 0.35
CA GLU A 78 -6.83 24.56 -0.87
C GLU A 78 -5.94 23.99 -1.96
N THR A 79 -4.67 23.78 -1.65
CA THR A 79 -3.69 23.16 -2.55
C THR A 79 -4.11 21.75 -2.96
N ARG A 80 -4.54 20.92 -2.00
CA ARG A 80 -5.01 19.55 -2.29
C ARG A 80 -6.23 19.50 -3.22
N ASN A 81 -7.14 20.47 -3.09
CA ASN A 81 -8.29 20.58 -3.98
C ASN A 81 -7.91 21.07 -5.37
N ALA A 82 -6.99 22.04 -5.46
CA ALA A 82 -6.53 22.60 -6.73
C ALA A 82 -5.78 21.57 -7.59
N ILE A 83 -4.90 20.77 -6.97
CA ILE A 83 -4.09 19.76 -7.68
C ILE A 83 -4.86 18.44 -7.86
N GLY A 84 -5.73 18.12 -6.90
CA GLY A 84 -6.45 16.85 -6.81
C GLY A 84 -5.77 15.88 -5.84
N TYR A 85 -6.57 15.23 -4.99
CA TYR A 85 -6.11 14.39 -3.89
C TYR A 85 -5.02 13.37 -4.29
N PRO A 86 -5.26 12.45 -5.26
CA PRO A 86 -4.29 11.38 -5.53
C PRO A 86 -3.00 11.91 -6.17
N LYS A 87 -3.10 12.97 -6.98
CA LYS A 87 -1.94 13.60 -7.62
C LYS A 87 -1.06 14.29 -6.59
N TYR A 88 -1.67 15.05 -5.68
CA TYR A 88 -0.93 15.77 -4.66
C TYR A 88 -0.29 14.82 -3.65
N LEU A 89 -1.00 13.77 -3.23
CA LEU A 89 -0.44 12.74 -2.35
C LEU A 89 0.77 12.05 -2.98
N LEU A 90 0.69 11.67 -4.26
CA LEU A 90 1.80 11.06 -4.98
C LEU A 90 3.01 12.01 -5.08
N GLN A 91 2.76 13.29 -5.36
CA GLN A 91 3.79 14.30 -5.43
C GLN A 91 4.52 14.45 -4.09
N ILE A 92 3.78 14.64 -2.99
CA ILE A 92 4.38 14.80 -1.65
C ILE A 92 5.21 13.58 -1.25
N ASN A 93 4.71 12.36 -1.49
CA ASN A 93 5.49 11.15 -1.19
C ASN A 93 6.76 11.07 -2.02
N ARG A 94 6.70 11.42 -3.32
CA ARG A 94 7.87 11.44 -4.19
C ARG A 94 8.90 12.45 -3.71
N ASP A 95 8.47 13.66 -3.40
CA ASP A 95 9.34 14.75 -2.97
C ASP A 95 10.01 14.39 -1.62
N LEU A 96 9.23 13.87 -0.67
CA LEU A 96 9.73 13.33 0.60
C LEU A 96 10.79 12.24 0.40
N SER A 97 10.52 11.24 -0.44
CA SER A 97 11.48 10.17 -0.71
C SER A 97 12.77 10.69 -1.35
N VAL A 98 12.67 11.68 -2.23
CA VAL A 98 13.84 12.34 -2.84
C VAL A 98 14.66 13.10 -1.80
N ASP A 99 14.00 13.83 -0.90
CA ASP A 99 14.67 14.63 0.12
C ASP A 99 15.36 13.77 1.17
N ILE A 100 14.74 12.65 1.58
CA ILE A 100 15.39 11.63 2.40
C ILE A 100 16.58 11.02 1.66
N ALA A 101 16.41 10.61 0.40
CA ALA A 101 17.48 9.99 -0.38
C ALA A 101 18.74 10.89 -0.52
N LYS A 102 18.55 12.20 -0.67
CA LYS A 102 19.65 13.19 -0.72
C LYS A 102 20.51 13.20 0.55
N LYS A 103 19.94 12.84 1.71
CA LYS A 103 20.69 12.74 2.97
C LYS A 103 21.69 11.60 2.94
N PHE A 104 21.31 10.47 2.37
CA PHE A 104 22.16 9.28 2.33
C PHE A 104 23.11 9.23 1.13
N TYR A 105 22.79 9.95 0.06
CA TYR A 105 23.57 10.00 -1.18
C TYR A 105 23.75 11.43 -1.71
N PRO A 106 24.36 12.36 -0.94
CA PRO A 106 24.45 13.78 -1.31
C PRO A 106 25.32 14.04 -2.54
N LYS A 107 26.24 13.12 -2.85
CA LYS A 107 27.15 13.20 -4.00
C LYS A 107 26.53 12.65 -5.29
N SER A 108 25.41 11.95 -5.19
CA SER A 108 24.73 11.39 -6.36
C SER A 108 24.00 12.47 -7.15
N LYS A 109 24.07 12.38 -8.48
CA LYS A 109 23.24 13.18 -9.38
C LYS A 109 21.75 12.80 -9.29
N TYR A 110 21.46 11.55 -8.93
CA TYR A 110 20.10 11.02 -8.81
C TYR A 110 19.94 10.21 -7.51
N PRO A 111 19.94 10.86 -6.33
CA PRO A 111 19.94 10.16 -5.04
C PRO A 111 18.80 9.14 -4.88
N TYR A 112 17.61 9.48 -5.39
CA TYR A 112 16.43 8.61 -5.33
C TYR A 112 16.51 7.33 -6.20
N LEU A 113 17.55 7.19 -7.02
CA LEU A 113 17.82 6.02 -7.87
C LEU A 113 19.03 5.21 -7.39
N GLU A 114 19.56 5.50 -6.21
CA GLU A 114 20.74 4.81 -5.66
C GLU A 114 20.41 3.47 -4.99
N LEU A 115 19.11 3.15 -4.86
CA LEU A 115 18.66 1.82 -4.44
C LEU A 115 18.81 0.79 -5.57
N THR A 116 19.17 -0.42 -5.19
CA THR A 116 19.10 -1.56 -6.11
C THR A 116 17.64 -1.95 -6.38
N ILE A 117 17.44 -2.79 -7.41
CA ILE A 117 16.11 -3.35 -7.70
C ILE A 117 15.56 -4.11 -6.49
N ASP A 118 16.41 -4.90 -5.81
CA ASP A 118 16.00 -5.69 -4.63
C ASP A 118 15.59 -4.77 -3.47
N GLU A 119 16.35 -3.70 -3.22
CA GLU A 119 16.04 -2.71 -2.19
C GLU A 119 14.76 -1.94 -2.51
N THR A 120 14.54 -1.59 -3.79
CA THR A 120 13.32 -0.92 -4.26
C THR A 120 12.09 -1.82 -4.11
N LEU A 121 12.22 -3.11 -4.41
CA LEU A 121 11.14 -4.08 -4.23
C LEU A 121 10.79 -4.24 -2.74
N ARG A 122 11.80 -4.27 -1.86
CA ARG A 122 11.58 -4.32 -0.41
C ARG A 122 10.94 -3.06 0.15
N LEU A 123 11.39 -1.89 -0.28
CA LEU A 123 10.76 -0.63 0.09
C LEU A 123 9.26 -0.63 -0.25
N ASN A 124 8.92 -1.02 -1.49
CA ASN A 124 7.53 -1.15 -1.89
C ASN A 124 6.78 -2.15 -1.00
N HIS A 125 7.37 -3.32 -0.74
CA HIS A 125 6.74 -4.34 0.10
C HIS A 125 6.45 -3.84 1.52
N TYR A 126 7.43 -3.18 2.17
CA TYR A 126 7.24 -2.64 3.52
C TYR A 126 6.16 -1.55 3.55
N ILE A 127 6.17 -0.62 2.60
CA ILE A 127 5.13 0.40 2.48
C ILE A 127 3.75 -0.25 2.28
N THR A 128 3.63 -1.22 1.36
CA THR A 128 2.35 -1.86 1.08
C THR A 128 1.84 -2.69 2.26
N ASN A 129 2.72 -3.39 2.98
CA ASN A 129 2.33 -4.20 4.14
C ASN A 129 1.82 -3.32 5.27
N ARG A 130 2.55 -2.25 5.60
CA ARG A 130 2.13 -1.30 6.65
C ARG A 130 0.86 -0.55 6.27
N LEU A 131 0.70 -0.20 5.00
CA LEU A 131 -0.56 0.35 4.50
C LEU A 131 -1.70 -0.68 4.61
N GLU A 132 -1.44 -1.96 4.31
CA GLU A 132 -2.44 -3.00 4.44
C GLU A 132 -2.88 -3.16 5.89
N GLU A 133 -1.94 -3.30 6.82
CA GLU A 133 -2.17 -3.36 8.28
C GLU A 133 -3.00 -2.16 8.76
N LEU A 134 -2.63 -0.95 8.33
CA LEU A 134 -3.41 0.26 8.58
C LEU A 134 -4.86 0.08 8.13
N LEU A 135 -5.05 -0.34 6.88
CA LEU A 135 -6.38 -0.54 6.31
C LEU A 135 -7.15 -1.68 6.98
N GLN A 136 -6.51 -2.62 7.67
CA GLN A 136 -7.19 -3.75 8.35
C GLN A 136 -7.94 -3.29 9.61
N GLY A 137 -7.65 -2.09 10.11
CA GLY A 137 -8.37 -1.46 11.22
C GLY A 137 -9.89 -1.42 10.96
N ARG A 138 -10.68 -1.62 12.03
CA ARG A 138 -12.14 -1.82 12.01
C ARG A 138 -12.89 -0.83 11.09
N ILE A 139 -12.43 0.42 11.04
CA ILE A 139 -13.14 1.52 10.37
C ILE A 139 -12.50 1.88 9.02
N LEU A 140 -11.20 1.67 8.86
CA LEU A 140 -10.49 1.80 7.58
C LEU A 140 -10.85 0.67 6.59
N ARG A 141 -11.47 -0.39 7.09
CA ARG A 141 -12.13 -1.41 6.26
C ARG A 141 -13.25 -0.83 5.37
N LEU A 142 -13.92 0.25 5.79
CA LEU A 142 -14.96 0.91 4.99
C LEU A 142 -14.39 1.58 3.73
N THR A 143 -13.12 2.00 3.75
CA THR A 143 -12.47 2.61 2.59
C THR A 143 -11.90 1.59 1.61
N ARG A 144 -11.73 0.32 2.02
CA ARG A 144 -11.18 -0.75 1.15
C ARG A 144 -12.06 -1.07 -0.06
N GLY A 145 -13.37 -0.89 0.07
CA GLY A 145 -14.33 -1.10 -1.03
C GLY A 145 -14.48 0.11 -1.95
N LEU A 146 -13.80 1.23 -1.68
CA LEU A 146 -13.91 2.43 -2.50
C LEU A 146 -13.09 2.28 -3.78
N THR A 147 -13.67 2.69 -4.90
CA THR A 147 -12.93 2.85 -6.14
C THR A 147 -12.08 4.11 -6.09
N LEU A 148 -10.97 4.12 -6.85
CA LEU A 148 -10.16 5.33 -7.03
C LEU A 148 -10.98 6.48 -7.64
N SER A 149 -11.94 6.18 -8.52
CA SER A 149 -12.87 7.18 -9.05
C SER A 149 -13.68 7.85 -7.95
N LYS A 150 -14.15 7.10 -6.95
CA LYS A 150 -14.92 7.64 -5.84
C LYS A 150 -14.11 8.61 -5.00
N ILE A 151 -12.83 8.32 -4.79
CA ILE A 151 -11.89 9.22 -4.08
C ILE A 151 -11.72 10.53 -4.86
N VAL A 152 -11.62 10.48 -6.18
CA VAL A 152 -11.52 11.68 -7.03
C VAL A 152 -12.80 12.50 -6.99
N GLU A 153 -13.98 11.86 -7.12
CA GLU A 153 -15.28 12.52 -7.06
C GLU A 153 -15.52 13.27 -5.75
N MET A 154 -14.94 12.81 -4.64
CA MET A 154 -15.14 13.45 -3.34
C MET A 154 -14.58 14.87 -3.27
N ASN A 155 -13.57 15.21 -4.08
CA ASN A 155 -13.12 16.59 -4.23
C ASN A 155 -14.17 17.49 -4.91
N GLU A 156 -15.07 16.92 -5.73
CA GLU A 156 -16.11 17.64 -6.48
C GLU A 156 -17.47 17.72 -5.75
N VAL A 157 -17.66 16.90 -4.71
CA VAL A 157 -18.91 16.84 -3.94
C VAL A 157 -19.23 18.20 -3.28
N LYS A 158 -18.21 18.95 -2.84
CA LYS A 158 -18.38 20.29 -2.26
C LYS A 158 -19.05 21.25 -3.25
N THR A 159 -18.64 21.25 -4.52
CA THR A 159 -19.18 22.13 -5.57
C THR A 159 -20.63 21.81 -5.92
N LYS A 160 -21.05 20.54 -5.78
CA LYS A 160 -22.45 20.11 -6.03
C LYS A 160 -23.37 20.39 -4.84
N ILE A 161 -22.87 20.27 -3.61
CA ILE A 161 -23.61 20.57 -2.37
C ILE A 161 -23.78 22.08 -2.19
N ASP A 162 -22.71 22.87 -2.37
CA ASP A 162 -22.73 24.33 -2.18
C ASP A 162 -23.49 25.09 -3.27
N ASN A 163 -23.82 24.45 -4.40
CA ASN A 163 -24.57 25.09 -5.49
C ASN A 163 -26.00 24.59 -5.66
N ASN A 164 -26.43 23.56 -4.92
CA ASN A 164 -27.80 23.06 -5.04
C ASN A 164 -28.75 23.83 -4.10
N PRO A 165 -29.73 24.60 -4.63
CA PRO A 165 -30.67 25.39 -3.84
C PRO A 165 -31.48 24.54 -2.83
N ILE A 166 -31.78 23.29 -3.20
CA ILE A 166 -32.56 22.34 -2.39
C ILE A 166 -31.73 21.87 -1.19
N VAL A 167 -30.44 21.62 -1.40
CA VAL A 167 -29.51 21.21 -0.33
C VAL A 167 -29.27 22.36 0.65
N LYS A 168 -29.09 23.59 0.14
CA LYS A 168 -29.02 24.80 1.00
C LYS A 168 -30.28 24.99 1.85
N ALA A 169 -31.46 24.78 1.27
CA ALA A 169 -32.72 24.88 2.00
C ALA A 169 -32.83 23.80 3.09
N ALA A 170 -32.54 22.54 2.77
CA ALA A 170 -32.58 21.44 3.73
C ALA A 170 -31.64 21.64 4.93
N VAL A 171 -30.42 22.13 4.70
CA VAL A 171 -29.44 22.44 5.77
C VAL A 171 -29.89 23.64 6.62
N LYS A 172 -30.44 24.69 6.00
CA LYS A 172 -30.89 25.91 6.67
C LYS A 172 -32.15 25.71 7.53
N TYR A 173 -33.00 24.73 7.20
CA TYR A 173 -34.31 24.53 7.84
C TYR A 173 -34.38 23.28 8.75
N LYS A 174 -33.24 22.88 9.34
CA LYS A 174 -33.15 21.75 10.30
C LYS A 174 -34.08 21.85 11.53
N LYS A 175 -34.74 22.99 11.75
CA LYS A 175 -35.63 23.28 12.90
C LYS A 175 -37.12 23.50 12.55
N VAL A 176 -37.56 23.39 11.28
CA VAL A 176 -38.94 23.75 10.92
C VAL A 176 -39.87 22.53 10.89
N THR A 177 -40.97 22.69 11.64
CA THR A 177 -42.06 21.75 11.92
C THR A 177 -42.71 21.07 10.71
N LYS A 178 -43.37 19.93 10.96
CA LYS A 178 -44.12 19.04 10.03
C LYS A 178 -44.89 19.72 8.87
N ALA A 179 -45.34 20.97 9.02
CA ALA A 179 -46.06 21.70 7.98
C ALA A 179 -45.19 22.18 6.80
N ALA A 180 -43.88 22.40 7.00
CA ALA A 180 -42.97 22.75 5.90
C ALA A 180 -42.53 21.53 5.06
N VAL A 181 -42.75 20.32 5.59
CA VAL A 181 -42.30 19.05 5.02
C VAL A 181 -43.23 18.57 3.90
N SER A 182 -44.51 18.96 3.88
CA SER A 182 -45.46 18.51 2.86
C SER A 182 -45.20 19.10 1.46
N ILE A 183 -44.54 20.27 1.39
CA ILE A 183 -44.14 20.91 0.13
C ILE A 183 -42.82 20.32 -0.42
N LEU A 184 -42.03 19.66 0.44
CA LEU A 184 -40.72 19.08 0.12
C LEU A 184 -40.75 17.55 -0.03
N ASN A 185 -41.90 16.97 -0.38
CA ASN A 185 -42.07 15.52 -0.60
C ASN A 185 -41.16 14.92 -1.70
N ALA A 186 -40.38 15.72 -2.42
CA ALA A 186 -39.43 15.20 -3.40
C ALA A 186 -38.16 14.62 -2.76
N VAL A 187 -37.78 14.99 -1.53
CA VAL A 187 -36.53 14.47 -0.95
C VAL A 187 -36.49 14.53 0.58
N ASN A 188 -36.48 13.35 1.20
CA ASN A 188 -36.39 13.14 2.65
C ASN A 188 -35.19 13.93 3.26
N PRO A 189 -35.41 14.94 4.12
CA PRO A 189 -34.34 15.77 4.68
C PRO A 189 -33.40 15.01 5.62
N VAL A 190 -33.87 13.95 6.29
CA VAL A 190 -33.05 13.06 7.12
C VAL A 190 -32.08 12.27 6.25
N TYR A 191 -32.53 11.81 5.07
CA TYR A 191 -31.70 11.11 4.10
C TYR A 191 -30.55 11.99 3.58
N TRP A 192 -30.80 13.27 3.27
CA TRP A 192 -29.73 14.19 2.87
C TRP A 192 -28.78 14.55 4.01
N GLY A 193 -29.30 14.76 5.22
CA GLY A 193 -28.46 14.99 6.40
C GLY A 193 -27.51 13.81 6.66
N ARG A 194 -28.02 12.58 6.57
CA ARG A 194 -27.24 11.34 6.70
C ARG A 194 -26.20 11.19 5.59
N ARG A 195 -26.57 11.51 4.34
CA ARG A 195 -25.65 11.44 3.20
C ARG A 195 -24.51 12.45 3.29
N ILE A 196 -24.80 13.69 3.68
CA ILE A 196 -23.78 14.76 3.81
C ILE A 196 -22.80 14.42 4.93
N THR A 197 -23.29 13.96 6.08
CA THR A 197 -22.43 13.53 7.19
C THR A 197 -21.51 12.39 6.77
N GLN A 198 -22.05 11.34 6.15
CA GLN A 198 -21.26 10.23 5.61
C GLN A 198 -20.18 10.67 4.61
N GLU A 199 -20.50 11.56 3.66
CA GLU A 199 -19.52 12.05 2.67
C GLU A 199 -18.42 12.94 3.30
N VAL A 200 -18.74 13.70 4.35
CA VAL A 200 -17.76 14.51 5.11
C VAL A 200 -16.85 13.62 5.97
N THR A 201 -17.43 12.66 6.69
CA THR A 201 -16.67 11.67 7.48
C THR A 201 -15.70 10.89 6.61
N LEU A 202 -16.16 10.40 5.46
CA LEU A 202 -15.32 9.64 4.52
C LEU A 202 -14.18 10.50 3.96
N ASN A 203 -14.40 11.80 3.72
CA ASN A 203 -13.35 12.74 3.35
C ASN A 203 -12.27 12.90 4.44
N VAL A 204 -12.67 13.01 5.71
CA VAL A 204 -11.73 13.11 6.84
C VAL A 204 -10.90 11.84 6.96
N ILE A 205 -11.53 10.66 6.86
CA ILE A 205 -10.85 9.36 6.91
C ILE A 205 -9.82 9.25 5.77
N VAL A 206 -10.22 9.58 4.54
CA VAL A 206 -9.31 9.53 3.37
C VAL A 206 -8.12 10.47 3.54
N VAL A 207 -8.32 11.68 4.08
CA VAL A 207 -7.19 12.59 4.37
C VAL A 207 -6.25 11.99 5.42
N ARG A 208 -6.78 11.37 6.47
CA ARG A 208 -5.98 10.71 7.51
C ARG A 208 -5.18 9.52 6.97
N ILE A 209 -5.77 8.71 6.07
CA ILE A 209 -5.04 7.65 5.35
C ILE A 209 -3.86 8.25 4.56
N GLY A 210 -4.08 9.38 3.89
CA GLY A 210 -3.01 10.08 3.16
C GLY A 210 -1.87 10.53 4.08
N LEU A 211 -2.19 11.08 5.26
CA LEU A 211 -1.18 11.48 6.24
C LEU A 211 -0.37 10.29 6.78
N ALA A 212 -1.06 9.18 7.04
CA ALA A 212 -0.40 7.96 7.49
C ALA A 212 0.47 7.35 6.37
N LEU A 213 0.02 7.38 5.11
CA LEU A 213 0.83 6.92 3.98
C LEU A 213 2.11 7.75 3.83
N ILE A 214 2.05 9.06 4.04
CA ILE A 214 3.23 9.94 4.03
C ILE A 214 4.21 9.54 5.14
N ALA A 215 3.72 9.33 6.37
CA ALA A 215 4.55 8.88 7.49
C ALA A 215 5.21 7.54 7.21
N ILE A 216 4.42 6.53 6.81
CA ILE A 216 4.90 5.19 6.46
C ILE A 216 5.95 5.28 5.36
N THR A 217 5.68 6.03 4.29
CA THR A 217 6.64 6.17 3.17
C THR A 217 7.93 6.82 3.63
N GLY A 218 7.87 7.85 4.47
CA GLY A 218 9.05 8.49 5.04
C GLY A 218 9.88 7.55 5.90
N GLU A 219 9.24 6.86 6.84
CA GLU A 219 9.89 5.89 7.74
C GLU A 219 10.54 4.76 6.95
N GLU A 220 9.83 4.12 6.03
CA GLU A 220 10.36 3.00 5.25
C GLU A 220 11.44 3.45 4.25
N THR A 221 11.32 4.66 3.69
CA THR A 221 12.38 5.24 2.86
C THR A 221 13.64 5.43 3.69
N TYR A 222 13.54 6.04 4.87
CA TYR A 222 14.69 6.21 5.77
C TYR A 222 15.36 4.88 6.11
N LYS A 223 14.57 3.88 6.52
CA LYS A 223 15.07 2.56 6.91
C LYS A 223 15.82 1.84 5.78
N ILE A 224 15.30 1.92 4.55
CA ILE A 224 15.91 1.29 3.37
C ILE A 224 17.17 2.04 2.93
N TYR A 225 17.16 3.39 2.96
CA TYR A 225 18.31 4.19 2.55
C TYR A 225 19.44 4.17 3.58
N SER A 226 19.12 4.15 4.88
CA SER A 226 20.10 3.96 5.97
C SER A 226 20.66 2.54 6.06
N LYS A 227 20.07 1.59 5.33
CA LYS A 227 20.41 0.15 5.34
C LYS A 227 20.14 -0.57 6.68
N LYS A 228 19.69 0.14 7.71
CA LYS A 228 19.43 -0.41 9.06
C LYS A 228 18.42 -1.57 9.05
N VAL A 229 17.45 -1.57 8.13
CA VAL A 229 16.43 -2.62 7.98
C VAL A 229 16.97 -3.99 7.55
N PHE A 230 18.23 -4.05 7.12
CA PHE A 230 18.88 -5.30 6.75
C PHE A 230 19.68 -5.92 7.89
N ASP A 231 19.91 -5.17 8.98
CA ASP A 231 20.67 -5.62 10.14
C ASP A 231 19.77 -5.83 11.39
N GLU A 232 18.74 -4.98 11.64
CA GLU A 232 17.79 -5.14 12.75
C GLU A 232 16.37 -4.62 12.43
N GLU A 233 15.33 -5.25 13.01
CA GLU A 233 13.93 -4.78 12.95
C GLU A 233 13.76 -3.52 13.83
N MET A 234 13.92 -2.33 13.25
CA MET A 234 13.59 -1.08 13.95
C MET A 234 12.23 -0.52 13.51
N SER A 235 11.33 -0.32 14.47
CA SER A 235 10.18 0.59 14.36
C SER A 235 10.62 1.98 14.80
N ILE A 236 10.47 2.98 13.94
CA ILE A 236 10.59 4.39 14.32
C ILE A 236 9.19 4.80 14.77
N ASP A 237 9.09 5.56 15.86
CA ASP A 237 7.82 6.15 16.30
C ASP A 237 7.68 7.54 15.66
N THR A 238 7.16 7.62 14.43
CA THR A 238 6.78 8.92 13.83
C THR A 238 5.35 9.34 14.16
N GLY A 239 4.79 8.90 15.29
CA GLY A 239 3.40 9.23 15.65
C GLY A 239 2.37 8.60 14.70
N VAL A 240 2.73 7.54 13.99
CA VAL A 240 1.76 6.71 13.26
C VAL A 240 0.70 6.18 14.23
N ASP A 241 1.12 5.81 15.45
CA ASP A 241 0.25 5.38 16.55
C ASP A 241 -0.66 6.50 17.07
N SER A 242 -0.17 7.73 17.15
CA SER A 242 -1.01 8.87 17.53
C SER A 242 -2.02 9.22 16.43
N ILE A 243 -1.66 9.07 15.15
CA ILE A 243 -2.60 9.16 14.03
C ILE A 243 -3.65 8.04 14.13
N TYR A 244 -3.26 6.81 14.48
CA TYR A 244 -4.19 5.70 14.72
C TYR A 244 -5.15 5.98 15.88
N GLU A 245 -4.63 6.48 17.01
CA GLU A 245 -5.44 6.83 18.18
C GLU A 245 -6.40 7.98 17.87
N ASP A 246 -5.94 9.01 17.17
CA ASP A 246 -6.78 10.14 16.76
C ASP A 246 -7.83 9.71 15.74
N ILE A 247 -7.50 8.77 14.84
CA ILE A 247 -8.46 8.13 13.94
C ILE A 247 -9.53 7.47 14.81
N ASN A 248 -9.15 6.56 15.71
CA ASN A 248 -10.10 5.84 16.56
C ASN A 248 -10.96 6.77 17.46
N ARG A 249 -10.39 7.86 17.97
CA ARG A 249 -11.06 8.81 18.87
C ARG A 249 -12.11 9.67 18.18
N ASP A 250 -11.81 10.18 16.99
CA ASP A 250 -12.79 10.95 16.22
C ASP A 250 -13.94 10.07 15.74
N LEU A 251 -13.68 8.77 15.58
CA LEU A 251 -14.66 7.80 15.16
C LEU A 251 -15.60 7.33 16.30
N ALA A 252 -15.08 7.16 17.51
CA ALA A 252 -15.92 6.85 18.70
C ALA A 252 -16.94 7.96 19.02
N ARG A 253 -16.67 9.21 18.60
CA ARG A 253 -17.58 10.36 18.74
C ARG A 253 -18.73 10.37 17.73
N GLU A 254 -18.66 9.58 16.66
CA GLU A 254 -19.74 9.43 15.68
C GLU A 254 -20.67 8.27 16.03
N ASP A 255 -20.14 7.12 16.47
CA ASP A 255 -20.95 5.99 16.91
C ASP A 255 -21.87 6.37 18.09
N ALA A 256 -21.38 7.20 19.02
CA ALA A 256 -22.16 7.68 20.17
C ALA A 256 -23.24 8.74 19.82
N LYS A 257 -23.36 9.16 18.56
CA LYS A 257 -24.41 10.09 18.10
C LYS A 257 -25.55 9.38 17.35
N ASP A 258 -25.37 8.10 17.02
CA ASP A 258 -26.35 7.25 16.34
C ASP A 258 -27.10 6.31 17.31
N GLU A 259 -26.81 6.37 18.63
CA GLU A 259 -27.62 5.85 19.75
C GLU A 259 -28.50 6.95 20.38
#